data_AF-G2Z2N9-F1
#
_entry.id   AF-G2Z2N9-F1
#
_cell.length_a   1.000
_cell.length_b   1.000
_cell.length_c   1.000
_cell.angle_alpha   90.00
_cell.angle_beta   90.00
_cell.angle_gamma   90.00
#
_symmetry.space_group_name_H-M   'P 1'
#
loop_
_entity.id
_entity.type
_entity.pdbx_description
1 polymer ?
#
loop_
_entity_poly.entity_id
_entity_poly.type
_entity_poly.pdbx_seq_one_letter_code
_entity_poly.pdbx_strand_id
1 'polypeptide(L)'
;MNHVAHKINTIQETKTYNLPATASSPDGNLPIHQQVDPEVGCTQEVMESIIEYKTGQVLNLDKSAGADFMQLSKTDVLSSFNLNVTNSTNNIRTIGTNMESENPSVITYKNGDVMHTVGINKITVTQTTNTRGVISYQTTIQVMNPLNSTYQTLPLSAFNNGHIRTVNFNK
;
A
#
# COMPACT_ATOMS: atom_id res chain seq x y z
N MET A 1 -47.56 -15.69 23.55
CA MET A 1 -46.64 -16.48 22.71
C MET A 1 -45.38 -15.65 22.52
N ASN A 2 -44.26 -16.09 23.10
CA ASN A 2 -43.00 -15.34 23.06
C ASN A 2 -42.30 -15.57 21.72
N HIS A 3 -42.10 -14.50 20.94
CA HIS A 3 -41.22 -14.52 19.77
C HIS A 3 -39.77 -14.57 20.26
N VAL A 4 -39.17 -15.75 20.20
CA VAL A 4 -37.72 -15.90 20.37
C VAL A 4 -37.06 -15.40 19.08
N ALA A 5 -36.46 -14.22 19.14
CA ALA A 5 -35.60 -13.74 18.07
C ALA A 5 -34.37 -14.66 18.00
N HIS A 6 -34.34 -15.56 17.01
CA HIS A 6 -33.14 -16.32 16.71
C HIS A 6 -32.04 -15.34 16.30
N LYS A 7 -31.04 -15.19 17.18
CA LYS A 7 -29.77 -14.55 16.81
C LYS A 7 -29.20 -15.31 15.61
N ILE A 8 -29.11 -14.61 14.49
CA ILE A 8 -28.48 -15.11 13.27
C ILE A 8 -26.98 -15.12 13.53
N ASN A 9 -26.40 -16.31 13.69
CA ASN A 9 -24.96 -16.46 13.88
C ASN A 9 -24.27 -16.44 12.51
N THR A 10 -23.65 -15.31 12.18
CA THR A 10 -22.71 -15.17 11.05
C THR A 10 -21.29 -15.45 11.55
N ILE A 11 -20.51 -16.25 10.84
CA ILE A 11 -19.09 -16.47 11.16
C ILE A 11 -18.27 -15.44 10.38
N GLN A 12 -17.43 -14.70 11.10
CA GLN A 12 -16.53 -13.70 10.53
C GLN A 12 -15.09 -14.05 10.90
N GLU A 13 -14.25 -14.24 9.88
CA GLU A 13 -12.81 -14.43 10.01
C GLU A 13 -12.11 -13.21 9.43
N THR A 14 -11.10 -12.67 10.12
CA THR A 14 -10.35 -11.50 9.65
C THR A 14 -8.86 -11.82 9.65
N LYS A 15 -8.21 -11.54 8.53
CA LYS A 15 -6.76 -11.59 8.40
C LYS A 15 -6.23 -10.21 8.04
N THR A 16 -5.21 -9.78 8.77
CA THR A 16 -4.53 -8.50 8.56
C THR A 16 -3.09 -8.75 8.16
N TYR A 17 -2.63 -8.06 7.13
CA TYR A 17 -1.25 -8.02 6.66
C TYR A 17 -0.72 -6.60 6.87
N ASN A 18 0.45 -6.47 7.47
CA ASN A 18 1.08 -5.18 7.72
C ASN A 18 2.58 -5.27 7.50
N LEU A 19 3.19 -4.13 7.21
CA LEU A 19 4.63 -3.98 7.25
C LEU A 19 5.14 -4.18 8.69
N PRO A 20 6.26 -4.90 8.88
CA PRO A 20 6.97 -4.99 10.15
C PRO A 20 7.54 -3.63 10.59
N ALA A 21 7.76 -3.46 11.89
CA ALA A 21 8.46 -2.28 12.38
C ALA A 21 9.93 -2.28 11.96
N THR A 22 10.45 -1.09 11.62
CA THR A 22 11.88 -0.84 11.38
C THR A 22 12.39 0.24 12.33
N ALA A 23 13.70 0.49 12.33
CA ALA A 23 14.29 1.55 13.16
C ALA A 23 13.76 2.96 12.80
N SER A 24 13.46 3.21 11.52
CA SER A 24 12.88 4.48 11.03
C SER A 24 11.35 4.49 11.04
N SER A 25 10.70 3.33 11.12
CA SER A 25 9.24 3.21 11.24
C SER A 25 8.85 2.23 12.35
N PRO A 26 8.70 2.72 13.59
CA PRO A 26 8.45 1.87 14.76
C PRO A 26 7.07 1.18 14.74
N ASP A 27 6.11 1.74 14.00
CA ASP A 27 4.77 1.15 13.83
C ASP A 27 4.64 0.31 12.56
N GLY A 28 5.70 0.22 11.76
CA GLY A 28 5.74 -0.42 10.45
C GLY A 28 5.05 0.37 9.33
N ASN A 29 4.45 1.52 9.60
CA ASN A 29 3.83 2.34 8.56
C ASN A 29 4.87 3.13 7.77
N LEU A 30 4.72 3.25 6.45
CA LEU A 30 5.59 4.12 5.65
C LEU A 30 5.53 5.57 6.19
N PRO A 31 6.67 6.25 6.42
CA PRO A 31 6.70 7.68 6.73
C PRO A 31 5.88 8.48 5.72
N ILE A 32 5.22 9.56 6.16
CA ILE A 32 4.42 10.40 5.26
C ILE A 32 5.30 11.57 4.80
N HIS A 33 5.84 11.46 3.58
CA HIS A 33 6.38 12.61 2.86
C HIS A 33 5.22 13.31 2.15
N GLN A 34 4.88 14.50 2.62
CA GLN A 34 3.74 15.24 2.09
C GLN A 34 4.15 16.00 0.83
N GLN A 35 3.38 15.81 -0.23
CA GLN A 35 3.53 16.59 -1.44
C GLN A 35 3.06 18.02 -1.19
N VAL A 36 4.01 18.93 -1.03
CA VAL A 36 3.74 20.38 -0.93
C VAL A 36 3.64 21.01 -2.33
N ASP A 37 4.40 20.47 -3.29
CA ASP A 37 4.46 20.97 -4.66
C ASP A 37 3.86 19.95 -5.65
N PRO A 38 2.76 20.29 -6.35
CA PRO A 38 2.13 19.43 -7.35
C PRO A 38 3.08 18.93 -8.47
N GLU A 39 4.13 19.67 -8.82
CA GLU A 39 5.03 19.34 -9.93
C GLU A 39 5.92 18.11 -9.64
N VAL A 40 6.15 17.80 -8.37
CA VAL A 40 6.96 16.66 -7.87
C VAL A 40 6.29 15.31 -8.14
N GLY A 41 4.96 15.28 -8.20
CA GLY A 41 4.16 14.08 -8.36
C GLY A 41 4.14 13.16 -7.12
N CYS A 42 2.98 12.55 -6.85
CA CYS A 42 2.79 11.65 -5.70
C CYS A 42 3.73 10.44 -5.69
N THR A 43 4.15 10.00 -6.87
CA THR A 43 5.03 8.86 -7.07
C THR A 43 6.40 9.06 -6.42
N GLN A 44 6.96 10.26 -6.53
CA GLN A 44 8.27 10.58 -5.96
C GLN A 44 8.21 10.57 -4.43
N GLU A 45 7.24 11.26 -3.83
CA GLU A 45 7.04 11.31 -2.38
C GLU A 45 6.83 9.91 -1.78
N VAL A 46 6.07 9.05 -2.47
CA VAL A 46 5.91 7.64 -2.07
C VAL A 46 7.24 6.86 -2.15
N MET A 47 8.11 7.18 -3.10
CA MET A 47 9.44 6.57 -3.18
C MET A 47 10.33 7.02 -2.03
N GLU A 48 10.37 8.32 -1.70
CA GLU A 48 11.13 8.87 -0.58
C GLU A 48 10.73 8.19 0.74
N SER A 49 9.42 8.03 0.98
CA SER A 49 8.88 7.25 2.10
C SER A 49 9.36 5.81 2.16
N ILE A 50 9.38 5.12 1.02
CA ILE A 50 9.83 3.72 0.95
C ILE A 50 11.32 3.60 1.25
N ILE A 51 12.12 4.53 0.72
CA ILE A 51 13.56 4.52 0.96
C ILE A 51 13.84 4.80 2.43
N GLU A 52 13.21 5.81 3.02
CA GLU A 52 13.37 6.08 4.46
C GLU A 52 12.96 4.89 5.31
N TYR A 53 11.82 4.25 4.99
CA TYR A 53 11.37 3.04 5.69
C TYR A 53 12.41 1.91 5.62
N LYS A 54 13.03 1.70 4.45
CA LYS A 54 13.95 0.58 4.20
C LYS A 54 15.38 0.82 4.70
N THR A 55 15.89 2.04 4.54
CA THR A 55 17.31 2.34 4.77
C THR A 55 17.52 3.22 6.00
N GLY A 56 16.46 3.84 6.52
CA GLY A 56 16.52 4.88 7.53
C GLY A 56 17.07 6.21 7.01
N GLN A 57 17.28 6.35 5.70
CA GLN A 57 17.81 7.57 5.09
C GLN A 57 16.70 8.35 4.41
N VAL A 58 16.62 9.64 4.74
CA VAL A 58 15.77 10.59 4.02
C VAL A 58 16.49 11.02 2.76
N LEU A 59 15.84 10.80 1.62
CA LEU A 59 16.31 11.30 0.33
C LEU A 59 15.39 12.42 -0.14
N ASN A 60 16.01 13.51 -0.57
CA ASN A 60 15.32 14.56 -1.30
C ASN A 60 15.64 14.33 -2.77
N LEU A 61 14.76 13.64 -3.49
CA LEU A 61 14.89 13.46 -4.93
C LEU A 61 14.67 14.82 -5.61
N ASP A 62 15.26 15.01 -6.79
CA ASP A 62 15.05 16.24 -7.56
C ASP A 62 13.56 16.38 -7.91
N LYS A 63 12.96 17.42 -7.35
CA LYS A 63 11.53 17.76 -7.41
C LYS A 63 11.04 18.13 -8.81
N SER A 64 11.94 18.34 -9.76
CA SER A 64 11.59 18.52 -11.18
C SER A 64 11.17 17.22 -11.88
N ALA A 65 11.25 16.06 -11.20
CA ALA A 65 10.94 14.76 -11.76
C ALA A 65 9.57 14.23 -11.30
N GLY A 66 8.49 14.73 -11.92
CA GLY A 66 7.15 14.09 -11.89
C GLY A 66 7.11 12.69 -12.58
N ALA A 67 8.19 11.93 -12.49
CA ALA A 67 8.45 10.71 -13.23
C ALA A 67 7.65 9.53 -12.68
N ASP A 68 7.22 8.63 -13.58
CA ASP A 68 6.61 7.35 -13.25
C ASP A 68 7.52 6.55 -12.29
N PHE A 69 6.93 5.74 -11.41
CA PHE A 69 7.64 4.88 -10.46
C PHE A 69 8.68 4.00 -11.17
N MET A 70 8.40 3.63 -12.43
CA MET A 70 9.30 2.85 -13.30
C MET A 70 10.38 3.66 -14.01
N GLN A 71 10.21 4.99 -14.12
CA GLN A 71 11.26 5.90 -14.58
C GLN A 71 12.20 6.22 -13.43
N LEU A 72 11.66 6.52 -12.24
CA LEU A 72 12.45 6.67 -11.01
C LEU A 72 13.26 5.41 -10.73
N SER A 73 12.69 4.22 -10.97
CA SER A 73 13.40 2.95 -10.78
C SER A 73 14.54 2.66 -11.76
N LYS A 74 14.67 3.45 -12.83
CA LYS A 74 15.76 3.34 -13.80
C LYS A 74 16.87 4.36 -13.55
N THR A 75 16.70 5.24 -12.58
CA THR A 75 17.74 6.18 -12.17
C THR A 75 18.77 5.46 -11.29
N ASP A 76 20.02 5.89 -11.36
CA ASP A 76 21.12 5.32 -10.57
C ASP A 76 20.86 5.43 -9.05
N VAL A 77 19.94 6.31 -8.64
CA VAL A 77 19.55 6.51 -7.25
C VAL A 77 19.00 5.22 -6.62
N LEU A 78 18.11 4.47 -7.28
CA LEU A 78 17.61 3.22 -6.66
C LEU A 78 18.68 2.12 -6.65
N SER A 79 19.58 2.13 -7.64
CA SER A 79 20.68 1.17 -7.71
C SER A 79 21.66 1.35 -6.54
N SER A 80 21.91 2.58 -6.06
CA SER A 80 22.74 2.82 -4.88
C SER A 80 22.14 2.30 -3.57
N PHE A 81 20.84 2.01 -3.55
CA PHE A 81 20.14 1.43 -2.40
C PHE A 81 19.83 -0.07 -2.56
N ASN A 82 20.31 -0.72 -3.62
CA ASN A 82 20.00 -2.12 -3.96
C ASN A 82 18.48 -2.42 -4.03
N LEU A 83 17.69 -1.41 -4.38
CA LEU A 83 16.24 -1.53 -4.50
C LEU A 83 15.85 -1.93 -5.92
N ASN A 84 14.95 -2.89 -6.04
CA ASN A 84 14.39 -3.34 -7.30
C ASN A 84 12.87 -3.25 -7.28
N VAL A 85 12.30 -2.51 -8.22
CA VAL A 85 10.86 -2.41 -8.39
C VAL A 85 10.40 -3.54 -9.32
N THR A 86 9.63 -4.46 -8.76
CA THR A 86 9.03 -5.54 -9.56
C THR A 86 7.55 -5.27 -9.80
N ASN A 87 7.09 -5.63 -11.00
CA ASN A 87 5.67 -5.70 -11.26
C ASN A 87 5.13 -6.90 -10.49
N SER A 88 4.29 -6.66 -9.48
CA SER A 88 3.72 -7.74 -8.69
C SER A 88 2.46 -8.25 -9.37
N THR A 89 2.08 -9.49 -9.09
CA THR A 89 0.72 -9.92 -9.44
C THR A 89 -0.26 -9.08 -8.62
N ASN A 90 -1.38 -8.66 -9.20
CA ASN A 90 -2.47 -7.95 -8.50
C ASN A 90 -3.21 -8.86 -7.48
N ASN A 91 -2.52 -9.85 -6.91
CA ASN A 91 -3.03 -10.78 -5.92
C ASN A 91 -2.76 -10.23 -4.51
N ILE A 92 -3.83 -9.81 -3.84
CA ILE A 92 -3.79 -9.21 -2.50
C ILE A 92 -3.10 -10.10 -1.45
N ARG A 93 -3.22 -11.42 -1.57
CA ARG A 93 -2.55 -12.35 -0.64
C ARG A 93 -1.04 -12.36 -0.87
N THR A 94 -0.60 -12.37 -2.12
CA THR A 94 0.82 -12.27 -2.49
C THR A 94 1.41 -10.95 -2.01
N ILE A 95 0.69 -9.85 -2.21
CA ILE A 95 1.09 -8.52 -1.73
C ILE A 95 1.19 -8.52 -0.20
N GLY A 96 0.20 -9.07 0.49
CA GLY A 96 0.23 -9.20 1.95
C GLY A 96 1.45 -9.98 2.46
N THR A 97 1.81 -11.10 1.81
CA THR A 97 3.01 -11.88 2.17
C THR A 97 4.31 -11.15 1.86
N ASN A 98 4.36 -10.35 0.78
CA ASN A 98 5.51 -9.48 0.51
C ASN A 98 5.68 -8.42 1.62
N MET A 99 4.57 -7.81 2.07
CA MET A 99 4.60 -6.84 3.17
C MET A 99 5.09 -7.47 4.47
N GLU A 100 4.62 -8.67 4.81
CA GLU A 100 5.11 -9.44 5.97
C GLU A 100 6.62 -9.74 5.87
N SER A 101 7.16 -9.82 4.65
CA SER A 101 8.59 -9.98 4.35
C SER A 101 9.32 -8.65 4.22
N GLU A 102 8.81 -7.60 4.88
CA GLU A 102 9.31 -6.24 4.89
C GLU A 102 9.29 -5.52 3.53
N ASN A 103 8.72 -6.08 2.46
CA ASN A 103 8.74 -5.47 1.13
C ASN A 103 7.50 -4.58 0.91
N PRO A 104 7.66 -3.23 0.96
CA PRO A 104 6.55 -2.33 0.78
C PRO A 104 6.03 -2.40 -0.65
N SER A 105 4.76 -2.10 -0.79
CA SER A 105 4.06 -2.10 -2.06
C SER A 105 3.34 -0.78 -2.27
N VAL A 106 3.13 -0.41 -3.52
CA VAL A 106 2.43 0.81 -3.93
C VAL A 106 1.29 0.47 -4.89
N ILE A 107 0.25 1.29 -4.90
CA ILE A 107 -0.83 1.22 -5.88
C ILE A 107 -0.79 2.49 -6.72
N THR A 108 -0.66 2.32 -8.03
CA THR A 108 -0.78 3.41 -9.00
C THR A 108 -2.12 3.25 -9.73
N TYR A 109 -2.99 4.27 -9.73
CA TYR A 109 -4.33 4.20 -10.30
C TYR A 109 -4.74 5.54 -10.93
N LYS A 110 -5.68 5.51 -11.88
CA LYS A 110 -6.19 6.71 -12.53
C LYS A 110 -7.19 7.43 -11.61
N ASN A 111 -6.96 8.71 -11.35
CA ASN A 111 -7.87 9.59 -10.60
C ASN A 111 -8.21 10.80 -11.48
N GLY A 112 -9.42 10.84 -12.05
CA GLY A 112 -9.72 11.77 -13.14
C GLY A 112 -8.84 11.46 -14.34
N ASP A 113 -8.10 12.44 -14.88
CA ASP A 113 -7.17 12.24 -16.00
C ASP A 113 -5.70 12.08 -15.61
N VAL A 114 -5.41 12.02 -14.30
CA VAL A 114 -4.05 11.95 -13.76
C VAL A 114 -3.79 10.59 -13.13
N MET A 115 -2.57 10.07 -13.27
CA MET A 115 -2.12 8.87 -12.55
C MET A 115 -1.70 9.25 -11.13
N HIS A 116 -2.31 8.62 -10.13
CA HIS A 116 -2.05 8.84 -8.72
C HIS A 116 -1.35 7.61 -8.10
N THR A 117 -0.41 7.83 -7.19
CA THR A 117 0.33 6.76 -6.51
C THR A 117 0.19 6.90 -5.00
N VAL A 118 -0.06 5.78 -4.32
CA VAL A 118 -0.12 5.68 -2.86
C VAL A 118 0.71 4.50 -2.36
N GLY A 119 1.30 4.62 -1.17
CA GLY A 119 1.99 3.52 -0.48
C GLY A 119 1.01 2.66 0.30
N ILE A 120 1.19 1.34 0.30
CA ILE A 120 0.35 0.39 1.06
C ILE A 120 1.00 0.12 2.42
N ASN A 121 0.27 0.38 3.50
CA ASN A 121 0.73 0.11 4.87
C ASN A 121 0.09 -1.13 5.49
N LYS A 122 -1.19 -1.36 5.20
CA LYS A 122 -1.96 -2.46 5.80
C LYS A 122 -3.03 -2.95 4.83
N ILE A 123 -3.24 -4.26 4.80
CA ILE A 123 -4.32 -4.91 4.06
C ILE A 123 -5.12 -5.74 5.05
N THR A 124 -6.43 -5.50 5.12
CA THR A 124 -7.34 -6.30 5.93
C THR A 124 -8.30 -7.05 5.02
N VAL A 125 -8.32 -8.37 5.14
CA VAL A 125 -9.25 -9.26 4.44
C VAL A 125 -10.21 -9.85 5.46
N THR A 126 -11.49 -9.56 5.29
CA THR A 126 -12.57 -10.11 6.11
C THR A 126 -13.36 -11.11 5.28
N GLN A 127 -13.38 -12.36 5.74
CA GLN A 127 -14.23 -13.42 5.21
C GLN A 127 -15.49 -13.49 6.07
N THR A 128 -16.65 -13.47 5.43
CA THR A 128 -17.94 -13.60 6.10
C THR A 128 -18.71 -14.75 5.48
N THR A 129 -19.06 -15.72 6.31
CA THR A 129 -19.88 -16.87 5.91
C THR A 129 -21.28 -16.70 6.50
N ASN A 130 -22.27 -16.56 5.63
CA ASN A 130 -23.66 -16.42 6.07
C ASN A 130 -24.25 -17.79 6.50
N THR A 131 -25.46 -17.77 7.05
CA THR A 131 -26.15 -18.98 7.52
C THR A 131 -26.49 -20.00 6.44
N ARG A 132 -26.39 -19.62 5.15
CA ARG A 132 -26.57 -20.52 3.99
C ARG A 132 -25.25 -21.08 3.48
N GLY A 133 -24.14 -20.81 4.17
CA GLY A 133 -22.79 -21.22 3.76
C GLY A 133 -22.22 -20.39 2.61
N VAL A 134 -22.86 -19.28 2.22
CA VAL A 134 -22.31 -18.38 1.19
C VAL A 134 -21.17 -17.59 1.81
N ILE A 135 -20.01 -17.69 1.17
CA ILE A 135 -18.78 -17.00 1.56
C ILE A 135 -18.68 -15.69 0.79
N SER A 136 -18.39 -14.61 1.49
CA SER A 136 -18.10 -13.29 0.91
C SER A 136 -16.79 -12.75 1.46
N TYR A 137 -16.07 -11.99 0.63
CA TYR A 137 -14.79 -11.39 0.98
C TYR A 137 -14.89 -9.87 0.87
N GLN A 138 -14.44 -9.18 1.91
CA GLN A 138 -14.24 -7.74 1.91
C GLN A 138 -12.77 -7.43 2.13
N THR A 139 -12.20 -6.56 1.30
CA THR A 139 -10.81 -6.12 1.43
C THR A 139 -10.76 -4.62 1.61
N THR A 140 -10.09 -4.17 2.66
CA THR A 140 -9.72 -2.76 2.87
C THR A 140 -8.20 -2.61 2.89
N ILE A 141 -7.74 -1.45 2.47
CA ILE A 141 -6.32 -1.12 2.36
C ILE A 141 -6.11 0.20 3.09
N GLN A 142 -5.21 0.19 4.07
CA GLN A 142 -4.66 1.40 4.66
C GLN A 142 -3.49 1.86 3.79
N VAL A 143 -3.56 3.11 3.36
CA VAL A 143 -2.57 3.72 2.46
C VAL A 143 -1.94 4.96 3.09
N MET A 144 -0.67 5.17 2.75
CA MET A 144 -0.02 6.47 2.81
C MET A 144 -0.28 7.18 1.49
N ASN A 145 -0.97 8.34 1.56
CA ASN A 145 -1.23 9.19 0.42
C ASN A 145 -0.47 10.50 0.62
N PRO A 146 0.50 10.85 -0.25
CA PRO A 146 1.34 12.04 -0.04
C PRO A 146 0.54 13.35 -0.10
N LEU A 147 -0.69 13.34 -0.64
CA LEU A 147 -1.59 14.49 -0.62
C LEU A 147 -2.29 14.70 0.74
N ASN A 148 -2.07 13.83 1.73
CA ASN A 148 -2.73 13.86 3.03
C ASN A 148 -1.71 13.72 4.15
N SER A 149 -1.96 14.37 5.29
CA SER A 149 -1.09 14.29 6.49
C SER A 149 -1.35 13.06 7.34
N THR A 150 -2.33 12.25 6.96
CA THR A 150 -2.79 11.09 7.74
C THR A 150 -3.05 9.91 6.81
N TYR A 151 -2.91 8.71 7.35
CA TYR A 151 -3.23 7.48 6.63
C TYR A 151 -4.73 7.37 6.35
N GLN A 152 -5.06 6.83 5.19
CA GLN A 152 -6.45 6.61 4.77
C GLN A 152 -6.71 5.12 4.66
N THR A 153 -7.90 4.68 5.09
CA THR A 153 -8.36 3.30 4.89
C THR A 153 -9.46 3.29 3.85
N LEU A 154 -9.21 2.66 2.71
CA LEU A 154 -10.11 2.65 1.55
C LEU A 154 -10.48 1.21 1.16
N PRO A 155 -11.68 0.97 0.60
CA PRO A 155 -12.02 -0.34 0.04
C PRO A 155 -11.17 -0.62 -1.20
N LEU A 156 -10.89 -1.90 -1.50
CA LEU A 156 -10.13 -2.30 -2.71
C LEU A 156 -10.73 -1.72 -4.01
N SER A 157 -12.06 -1.56 -4.07
CA SER A 157 -12.77 -0.98 -5.22
C SER A 157 -12.42 0.49 -5.50
N ALA A 158 -11.85 1.22 -4.54
CA ALA A 158 -11.37 2.58 -4.75
C ALA A 158 -10.17 2.63 -5.72
N PHE A 159 -9.53 1.49 -5.99
CA PHE A 159 -8.33 1.37 -6.82
C PHE A 159 -8.58 0.60 -8.13
N ASN A 160 -9.83 0.61 -8.62
CA ASN A 160 -10.17 -0.08 -9.87
C ASN A 160 -9.24 0.34 -11.03
N ASN A 161 -8.80 -0.63 -11.84
CA ASN A 161 -7.80 -0.46 -12.90
C ASN A 161 -6.42 0.02 -12.43
N GLY A 162 -6.13 -0.08 -11.13
CA GLY A 162 -4.81 0.18 -10.58
C GLY A 162 -3.79 -0.93 -10.87
N HIS A 163 -2.52 -0.55 -10.83
CA HIS A 163 -1.38 -1.45 -10.92
C HIS A 163 -0.64 -1.47 -9.59
N ILE A 164 -0.37 -2.66 -9.05
CA ILE A 164 0.36 -2.81 -7.80
C ILE A 164 1.82 -3.16 -8.11
N ARG A 165 2.74 -2.39 -7.51
CA ARG A 165 4.18 -2.63 -7.62
C ARG A 165 4.74 -2.92 -6.24
N THR A 166 5.65 -3.89 -6.15
CA THR A 166 6.35 -4.22 -4.90
C THR A 166 7.82 -3.87 -5.05
N VAL A 167 8.37 -3.20 -4.04
CA VAL A 167 9.80 -2.86 -3.95
C VAL A 167 10.51 -3.96 -3.19
N ASN A 168 11.34 -4.72 -3.91
CA ASN A 168 12.13 -5.82 -3.38
C ASN A 168 13.59 -5.40 -3.22
N PHE A 169 14.32 -6.14 -2.38
CA PHE A 169 15.77 -6.05 -2.31
C PHE A 169 16.43 -7.00 -3.30
N ASN A 170 17.47 -6.52 -3.99
CA ASN A 170 18.48 -7.43 -4.52
C ASN A 170 19.33 -7.88 -3.33
N LYS A 171 19.28 -9.18 -3.02
CA LYS A 171 20.20 -9.79 -2.05
C LYS A 171 21.62 -9.85 -2.63
#